data_AF-A0A817V3G8-F1
#
_entry.id   AF-A0A817V3G8-F1
#
_cell.length_a   1.000
_cell.length_b   1.000
_cell.length_c   1.000
_cell.angle_alpha   90.00
_cell.angle_beta   90.00
_cell.angle_gamma   90.00
#
_symmetry.space_group_name_H-M   'P 1'
#
loop_
_entity.id
_entity.type
_entity.pdbx_description
1 polymer ?
#
loop_
_entity_poly.entity_id
_entity_poly.type
_entity_poly.pdbx_seq_one_letter_code
_entity_poly.pdbx_strand_id
1 'polypeptide(L)'
;MNRSFGNNLYSTTNSRMSSAPATDWEDLRKQARQLENEIDTKLMSFSKLCSNYVARDHLSNHHGIDSPTTSTSSSFETMSIEVEKLLERLSDINKCMTDAIPTLLGPNTAATHTLQRHHEICQDYRREFERTKANIRNFQTREDLLINNNNNNSDMNSQGLSSRRQDYYLREMGHLNKNIL
;
A
#
# COMPACT_ATOMS: atom_id res chain seq x y z
N MET A 1 60.09 23.00 65.27
CA MET A 1 59.02 24.01 65.40
C MET A 1 58.34 24.23 64.05
N ASN A 2 57.01 24.08 64.03
CA ASN A 2 56.04 24.53 63.00
C ASN A 2 56.17 23.95 61.58
N ARG A 3 55.10 23.60 60.84
CA ARG A 3 53.64 23.51 61.06
C ARG A 3 53.08 22.68 59.91
N SER A 4 52.03 21.92 60.21
CA SER A 4 51.11 21.26 59.27
C SER A 4 50.59 22.21 58.18
N PHE A 5 50.23 21.69 57.00
CA PHE A 5 48.86 21.75 56.43
C PHE A 5 48.86 21.23 54.98
N GLY A 6 47.84 20.43 54.62
CA GLY A 6 47.30 20.45 53.26
C GLY A 6 47.30 19.14 52.49
N ASN A 7 46.36 18.26 52.83
CA ASN A 7 45.52 17.46 51.93
C ASN A 7 45.83 17.55 50.43
N ASN A 8 46.06 16.40 49.78
CA ASN A 8 45.40 16.18 48.49
C ASN A 8 45.01 14.72 48.28
N LEU A 9 43.70 14.57 48.18
CA LEU A 9 42.93 13.38 47.89
C LEU A 9 43.12 13.05 46.40
N TYR A 10 43.62 11.87 46.07
CA TYR A 10 43.39 11.27 44.76
C TYR A 10 42.87 9.85 44.96
N SER A 11 41.57 9.79 45.19
CA SER A 11 40.74 8.64 44.86
C SER A 11 40.80 8.45 43.34
N THR A 12 41.60 7.49 42.87
CA THR A 12 41.51 7.00 41.49
C THR A 12 40.39 5.96 41.43
N THR A 13 39.14 6.41 41.39
CA THR A 13 38.03 5.60 40.88
C THR A 13 37.91 5.87 39.38
N ASN A 14 38.61 5.10 38.55
CA ASN A 14 38.30 5.05 37.12
C ASN A 14 37.72 3.68 36.79
N SER A 15 36.45 3.51 37.15
CA SER A 15 35.60 2.43 36.65
C SER A 15 34.34 3.08 36.08
N ARG A 16 34.30 3.19 34.76
CA ARG A 16 33.14 2.94 33.90
C ARG A 16 33.56 3.21 32.45
N MET A 17 33.85 2.13 31.73
CA MET A 17 33.74 2.10 30.28
C MET A 17 32.30 2.47 29.91
N SER A 18 32.10 3.71 29.48
CA SER A 18 30.86 4.15 28.85
C SER A 18 30.91 3.82 27.36
N SER A 19 30.81 2.53 27.00
CA SER A 19 30.50 2.16 25.62
C SER A 19 28.98 1.99 25.50
N ALA A 20 28.26 2.91 24.84
CA ALA A 20 27.02 2.61 24.08
C ALA A 20 26.26 3.84 23.53
N PRO A 21 26.85 4.76 22.75
CA PRO A 21 26.08 5.48 21.71
C PRO A 21 26.08 4.70 20.39
N ALA A 22 27.16 3.95 20.11
CA ALA A 22 27.25 3.12 18.91
C ALA A 22 26.23 1.97 18.91
N THR A 23 25.90 1.40 20.08
CA THR A 23 24.91 0.32 20.19
C THR A 23 23.53 0.76 19.69
N ASP A 24 23.09 1.95 20.05
CA ASP A 24 21.78 2.49 19.65
C ASP A 24 21.71 2.73 18.13
N TRP A 25 22.75 3.32 17.54
CA TRP A 25 22.85 3.51 16.10
C TRP A 25 22.92 2.20 15.29
N GLU A 26 23.72 1.23 15.75
CA GLU A 26 23.83 -0.08 15.10
C GLU A 26 22.50 -0.85 15.16
N ASP A 27 21.79 -0.77 16.29
CA ASP A 27 20.51 -1.44 16.47
C ASP A 27 19.40 -0.78 15.65
N LEU A 28 19.37 0.55 15.56
CA LEU A 28 18.47 1.28 14.66
C LEU A 28 18.72 0.89 13.19
N ARG A 29 19.98 0.77 12.76
CA ARG A 29 20.31 0.34 11.39
C ARG A 29 19.83 -1.07 11.09
N LYS A 30 20.01 -2.01 12.02
CA LYS A 30 19.51 -3.38 11.87
C LYS A 30 17.99 -3.41 11.76
N GLN A 31 17.29 -2.63 12.58
CA GLN A 31 15.83 -2.50 12.54
C GLN A 31 15.36 -1.91 11.21
N ALA A 32 16.00 -0.85 10.72
CA ALA A 32 15.71 -0.26 9.41
C ALA A 32 15.84 -1.32 8.30
N ARG A 33 16.95 -2.08 8.31
CA ARG A 33 17.19 -3.12 7.30
C ARG A 33 16.16 -4.25 7.36
N GLN A 34 15.72 -4.63 8.55
CA GLN A 34 14.67 -5.63 8.72
C GLN A 34 13.33 -5.14 8.15
N LEU A 35 12.93 -3.91 8.48
CA LEU A 35 11.71 -3.29 7.95
C LEU A 35 11.77 -3.15 6.43
N GLU A 36 12.91 -2.78 5.86
CA GLU A 36 13.10 -2.72 4.40
C GLU A 36 12.81 -4.07 3.73
N ASN A 37 13.35 -5.16 4.27
CA ASN A 37 13.13 -6.50 3.72
C ASN A 37 11.67 -6.94 3.84
N GLU A 38 11.02 -6.58 4.94
CA GLU A 38 9.60 -6.88 5.16
C GLU A 38 8.71 -6.09 4.19
N ILE A 39 8.99 -4.78 4.01
CA ILE A 39 8.30 -3.92 3.05
C ILE A 39 8.47 -4.46 1.63
N ASP A 40 9.68 -4.82 1.22
CA ASP A 40 9.96 -5.39 -0.10
C ASP A 40 9.13 -6.66 -0.36
N THR A 41 9.13 -7.60 0.60
CA THR A 41 8.34 -8.85 0.51
C THR A 41 6.84 -8.56 0.40
N LYS A 42 6.34 -7.59 1.18
CA LYS A 42 4.92 -7.20 1.16
C LYS A 42 4.55 -6.48 -0.13
N LEU A 43 5.39 -5.60 -0.66
CA LEU A 43 5.18 -4.92 -1.95
C LEU A 43 5.15 -5.91 -3.11
N MET A 44 6.06 -6.89 -3.14
CA MET A 44 6.03 -7.96 -4.14
C MET A 44 4.72 -8.76 -4.08
N SER A 45 4.24 -9.07 -2.88
CA SER A 45 2.98 -9.79 -2.69
C SER A 45 1.77 -8.94 -3.10
N PHE A 46 1.79 -7.65 -2.75
CA PHE A 46 0.76 -6.67 -3.10
C PHE A 46 0.65 -6.47 -4.61
N SER A 47 1.80 -6.35 -5.29
CA SER A 47 1.90 -6.26 -6.75
C SER A 47 1.36 -7.52 -7.44
N LYS A 48 1.69 -8.72 -6.93
CA LYS A 48 1.15 -9.99 -7.45
C LYS A 48 -0.37 -10.06 -7.34
N LEU A 49 -0.95 -9.65 -6.20
CA LEU A 49 -2.40 -9.59 -6.05
C LEU A 49 -3.01 -8.64 -7.07
N CYS A 50 -2.41 -7.47 -7.28
CA CYS A 50 -2.83 -6.52 -8.32
C CYS A 50 -2.81 -7.18 -9.71
N SER A 51 -1.69 -7.80 -10.11
CA SER A 51 -1.58 -8.46 -11.41
C SER A 51 -2.59 -9.59 -11.60
N ASN A 52 -2.81 -10.41 -10.57
CA ASN A 52 -3.80 -11.50 -10.61
C ASN A 52 -5.23 -10.97 -10.74
N TYR A 53 -5.54 -9.86 -10.07
CA TYR A 53 -6.84 -9.20 -10.17
C TYR A 53 -7.08 -8.68 -11.60
N VAL A 54 -6.09 -8.01 -12.18
CA VAL A 54 -6.13 -7.51 -13.57
C VAL A 54 -6.24 -8.63 -14.60
N ALA A 55 -5.47 -9.71 -14.42
CA ALA A 55 -5.52 -10.86 -15.33
C ALA A 55 -6.90 -11.54 -15.33
N ARG A 56 -7.60 -11.56 -14.19
CA ARG A 56 -8.93 -12.17 -14.08
C ARG A 56 -9.99 -11.37 -14.82
N ASP A 57 -9.94 -10.04 -14.78
CA ASP A 57 -10.83 -9.14 -15.55
C ASP A 57 -10.79 -9.45 -17.05
N HIS A 58 -9.59 -9.61 -17.61
CA HIS A 58 -9.42 -9.94 -19.03
C HIS A 58 -10.04 -11.29 -19.44
N LEU A 59 -10.20 -12.24 -18.51
CA LEU A 59 -10.82 -13.53 -18.77
C LEU A 59 -12.33 -13.55 -18.47
N SER A 60 -12.82 -12.72 -17.55
CA SER A 60 -14.21 -12.73 -17.08
C SER A 60 -15.21 -11.99 -17.98
N ASN A 61 -14.80 -11.50 -19.15
CA ASN A 61 -15.65 -10.86 -20.16
C ASN A 61 -16.78 -11.77 -20.72
N HIS A 62 -17.04 -12.94 -20.14
CA HIS A 62 -18.06 -13.90 -20.58
C HIS A 62 -18.96 -14.48 -19.46
N HIS A 63 -18.73 -14.23 -18.16
CA HIS A 63 -19.62 -14.83 -17.15
C HIS A 63 -20.10 -13.82 -16.10
N GLY A 64 -21.38 -13.46 -16.23
CA GLY A 64 -22.08 -12.57 -15.33
C GLY A 64 -22.20 -13.15 -13.91
N ILE A 65 -22.21 -12.21 -12.98
CA ILE A 65 -22.88 -12.28 -11.67
C ILE A 65 -22.57 -13.59 -10.92
N ASP A 66 -21.40 -13.65 -10.32
CA ASP A 66 -21.26 -14.16 -8.95
C ASP A 66 -19.99 -13.58 -8.34
N SER A 67 -20.04 -13.30 -7.04
CA SER A 67 -19.22 -12.31 -6.34
C SER A 67 -18.01 -12.88 -5.59
N PRO A 68 -16.80 -12.84 -6.20
CA PRO A 68 -15.52 -12.90 -5.51
C PRO A 68 -14.74 -11.57 -5.56
N THR A 69 -15.36 -10.47 -5.99
CA THR A 69 -14.72 -9.13 -6.10
C THR A 69 -14.60 -8.43 -4.74
N THR A 70 -15.60 -8.58 -3.86
CA THR A 70 -15.61 -7.99 -2.52
C THR A 70 -14.50 -8.57 -1.62
N SER A 71 -14.29 -9.89 -1.64
CA SER A 71 -13.24 -10.55 -0.85
C SER A 71 -11.82 -10.20 -1.29
N THR A 72 -11.61 -9.94 -2.59
CA THR A 72 -10.32 -9.43 -3.07
C THR A 72 -10.10 -7.99 -2.63
N SER A 73 -11.14 -7.15 -2.64
CA SER A 73 -11.06 -5.74 -2.22
C SER A 73 -10.66 -5.60 -0.75
N SER A 74 -11.23 -6.41 0.15
CA SER A 74 -10.87 -6.37 1.58
C SER A 74 -9.44 -6.85 1.84
N SER A 75 -8.95 -7.80 1.06
CA SER A 75 -7.55 -8.28 1.12
C SER A 75 -6.57 -7.19 0.69
N PHE A 76 -6.89 -6.42 -0.36
CA PHE A 76 -6.10 -5.27 -0.78
C PHE A 76 -6.07 -4.18 0.27
N GLU A 77 -7.21 -3.82 0.86
CA GLU A 77 -7.27 -2.80 1.90
C GLU A 77 -6.45 -3.19 3.13
N THR A 78 -6.57 -4.45 3.56
CA THR A 78 -5.78 -4.98 4.69
C THR A 78 -4.28 -4.89 4.44
N MET A 79 -3.81 -5.34 3.27
CA MET A 79 -2.38 -5.25 2.93
C MET A 79 -1.92 -3.81 2.73
N SER A 80 -2.79 -2.93 2.22
CA SER A 80 -2.47 -1.50 2.09
C SER A 80 -2.19 -0.87 3.45
N ILE A 81 -3.06 -1.13 4.44
CA ILE A 81 -2.88 -0.65 5.81
C ILE A 81 -1.59 -1.21 6.43
N GLU A 82 -1.27 -2.47 6.19
CA GLU A 82 -0.06 -3.10 6.72
C GLU A 82 1.21 -2.46 6.13
N VAL A 83 1.26 -2.27 4.80
CA VAL A 83 2.40 -1.60 4.14
C VAL A 83 2.52 -0.15 4.60
N GLU A 84 1.42 0.58 4.76
CA GLU A 84 1.44 1.96 5.29
C GLU A 84 2.04 2.01 6.70
N LYS A 85 1.64 1.09 7.59
CA LYS A 85 2.21 0.98 8.94
C LYS A 85 3.70 0.65 8.94
N LEU A 86 4.14 -0.25 8.06
CA LEU A 86 5.57 -0.59 7.94
C LEU A 86 6.38 0.60 7.43
N LEU A 87 5.85 1.36 6.46
CA LEU A 87 6.50 2.57 5.93
C LEU A 87 6.55 3.70 6.95
N GLU A 88 5.51 3.87 7.76
CA GLU A 88 5.48 4.80 8.90
C GLU A 88 6.56 4.43 9.91
N ARG A 89 6.61 3.16 10.33
CA ARG A 89 7.62 2.67 11.27
C ARG A 89 9.05 2.83 10.74
N LEU A 90 9.30 2.55 9.45
CA LEU A 90 10.61 2.78 8.83
C LEU A 90 10.97 4.27 8.84
N SER A 91 10.00 5.16 8.61
CA SER A 91 10.20 6.60 8.70
C SER A 91 10.57 7.04 10.12
N ASP A 92 9.93 6.48 11.14
CA ASP A 92 10.25 6.77 12.54
C ASP A 92 11.64 6.30 12.91
N ILE A 93 12.04 5.10 12.48
CA ILE A 93 13.41 4.60 12.69
C ILE A 93 14.42 5.50 11.98
N ASN A 94 14.16 5.92 10.73
CA ASN A 94 15.04 6.85 10.02
C ASN A 94 15.15 8.20 10.75
N LYS A 95 14.08 8.67 11.39
CA LYS A 95 14.11 9.88 12.23
C LYS A 95 14.96 9.67 13.48
N CYS A 96 14.78 8.56 14.21
CA CYS A 96 15.63 8.21 15.34
C CYS A 96 17.11 8.08 14.94
N MET A 97 17.38 7.51 13.76
CA MET A 97 18.73 7.45 13.18
C MET A 97 19.28 8.85 12.90
N THR A 98 18.46 9.78 12.39
CA THR A 98 18.84 11.19 12.19
C THR A 98 19.27 11.83 13.51
N ASP A 99 18.50 11.59 14.57
CA ASP A 99 18.78 12.15 15.90
C ASP A 99 19.99 11.47 16.58
N ALA A 100 20.28 10.21 16.23
CA ALA A 100 21.40 9.45 16.77
C ALA A 100 22.76 9.84 16.17
N ILE A 101 22.84 10.22 14.89
CA ILE A 101 24.12 10.56 14.22
C ILE A 101 24.93 11.62 14.97
N PRO A 102 24.36 12.76 15.42
CA PRO A 102 25.09 13.78 16.17
C PRO A 102 25.66 13.30 17.51
N THR A 103 25.11 12.22 18.07
CA THR A 103 25.54 11.64 19.35
C THR A 103 26.71 10.65 19.20
N LEU A 104 27.05 10.27 17.96
CA LEU A 104 28.20 9.43 17.67
C LEU A 104 29.51 10.21 17.92
N LEU A 105 30.53 9.50 18.37
CA LEU A 105 31.84 10.08 18.65
C LEU A 105 32.53 10.52 17.35
N GLY A 106 32.55 11.82 17.09
CA GLY A 106 33.24 12.45 15.97
C GLY A 106 32.44 12.44 14.65
N PRO A 107 32.96 13.11 13.60
CA PRO A 107 32.30 13.16 12.30
C PRO A 107 32.17 11.75 11.70
N ASN A 108 30.94 11.29 11.50
CA ASN A 108 30.66 9.96 10.98
C ASN A 108 30.02 10.01 9.59
N THR A 109 30.83 10.32 8.58
CA THR A 109 30.40 10.42 7.17
C THR A 109 29.77 9.13 6.67
N ALA A 110 30.27 7.97 7.09
CA ALA A 110 29.70 6.66 6.73
C ALA A 110 28.28 6.49 7.28
N ALA A 111 28.03 6.89 8.54
CA ALA A 111 26.70 6.88 9.13
C ALA A 111 25.74 7.82 8.40
N THR A 112 26.19 9.03 8.04
CA THR A 112 25.40 9.98 7.26
C THR A 112 25.01 9.43 5.89
N HIS A 113 25.94 8.81 5.15
CA HIS A 113 25.63 8.18 3.87
C HIS A 113 24.67 6.99 4.01
N THR A 114 24.84 6.20 5.06
CA THR A 114 23.95 5.06 5.33
C THR A 114 22.52 5.53 5.61
N LEU A 115 22.35 6.56 6.44
CA LEU A 115 21.04 7.16 6.70
C LEU A 115 20.42 7.75 5.42
N GLN A 116 21.22 8.48 4.63
CA GLN A 116 20.77 9.01 3.35
C GLN A 116 20.21 7.91 2.46
N ARG A 117 20.89 6.75 2.41
CA ARG A 117 20.41 5.59 1.66
C ARG A 117 19.09 5.04 2.19
N HIS A 118 18.93 4.94 3.50
CA HIS A 118 17.66 4.52 4.12
C HIS A 118 16.50 5.47 3.79
N HIS A 119 16.76 6.78 3.71
CA HIS A 119 15.74 7.75 3.26
C HIS A 119 15.34 7.56 1.81
N GLU A 120 16.31 7.37 0.91
CA GLU A 120 16.06 7.11 -0.51
C GLU A 120 15.24 5.84 -0.71
N ILE A 121 15.63 4.74 -0.05
CA ILE A 121 14.91 3.46 -0.11
C ILE A 121 13.46 3.62 0.40
N CYS A 122 13.26 4.31 1.52
CA CYS A 122 11.92 4.57 2.05
C CYS A 122 11.06 5.38 1.06
N GLN A 123 11.64 6.37 0.38
CA GLN A 123 10.94 7.13 -0.67
C GLN A 123 10.62 6.27 -1.89
N ASP A 124 11.55 5.41 -2.32
CA ASP A 124 11.34 4.46 -3.41
C ASP A 124 10.15 3.54 -3.12
N TYR A 125 10.10 2.94 -1.94
CA TYR A 125 8.98 2.09 -1.52
C TYR A 125 7.65 2.85 -1.45
N ARG A 126 7.64 4.09 -0.96
CA ARG A 126 6.42 4.93 -0.99
C ARG A 126 5.93 5.17 -2.41
N ARG A 127 6.83 5.48 -3.34
CA ARG A 127 6.48 5.68 -4.76
C ARG A 127 5.94 4.41 -5.40
N GLU A 128 6.57 3.27 -5.13
CA GLU A 128 6.10 1.97 -5.63
C GLU A 128 4.73 1.59 -5.07
N PHE A 129 4.54 1.79 -3.77
CA PHE A 129 3.27 1.54 -3.10
C PHE A 129 2.14 2.37 -3.73
N GLU A 130 2.34 3.68 -3.86
CA GLU A 130 1.33 4.57 -4.46
C GLU A 130 1.08 4.24 -5.93
N ARG A 131 2.10 3.88 -6.70
CA ARG A 131 1.93 3.39 -8.09
C ARG A 131 1.03 2.16 -8.13
N THR A 132 1.27 1.19 -7.26
CA THR A 132 0.48 -0.05 -7.23
C THR A 132 -0.95 0.23 -6.78
N LYS A 133 -1.15 1.11 -5.78
CA LYS A 133 -2.47 1.54 -5.30
C LYS A 133 -3.25 2.29 -6.37
N ALA A 134 -2.59 3.18 -7.12
CA ALA A 134 -3.20 3.91 -8.24
C ALA A 134 -3.63 2.96 -9.37
N ASN A 135 -2.81 1.96 -9.69
CA ASN A 135 -3.19 0.93 -10.67
C ASN A 135 -4.49 0.24 -10.23
N ILE A 136 -4.58 -0.26 -9.00
CA ILE A 136 -5.78 -0.94 -8.48
C ILE A 136 -7.01 -0.02 -8.59
N ARG A 137 -6.91 1.24 -8.18
CA ARG A 137 -8.03 2.20 -8.27
C ARG A 137 -8.49 2.41 -9.71
N ASN A 138 -7.56 2.56 -10.66
CA ASN A 138 -7.90 2.71 -12.08
C ASN A 138 -8.65 1.48 -12.60
N PHE A 139 -8.29 0.27 -12.15
CA PHE A 139 -9.03 -0.95 -12.48
C PHE A 139 -10.42 -1.00 -11.85
N GLN A 140 -10.56 -0.63 -10.58
CA GLN A 140 -11.87 -0.56 -9.91
C GLN A 140 -12.80 0.45 -10.60
N THR A 141 -12.29 1.64 -10.94
CA THR A 141 -13.09 2.64 -11.67
C THR A 141 -13.53 2.14 -13.05
N ARG A 142 -12.67 1.39 -13.76
CA ARG A 142 -13.04 0.76 -15.03
C ARG A 142 -14.16 -0.26 -14.85
N GLU A 143 -14.07 -1.10 -13.84
CA GLU A 143 -15.11 -2.09 -13.50
C GLU A 143 -16.45 -1.40 -13.16
N ASP A 144 -16.43 -0.36 -12.31
CA ASP A 144 -17.64 0.38 -11.94
C ASP A 144 -18.34 1.00 -13.16
N LEU A 145 -17.58 1.55 -14.11
CA LEU A 145 -18.12 2.10 -15.35
C LEU A 145 -18.76 1.01 -16.24
N LEU A 146 -18.16 -0.19 -16.32
CA LEU A 146 -18.71 -1.31 -17.09
C LEU A 146 -20.00 -1.84 -16.47
N ILE A 147 -20.05 -1.99 -15.14
CA ILE A 147 -21.25 -2.41 -14.41
C ILE A 147 -22.38 -1.41 -14.62
N ASN A 148 -22.09 -0.11 -14.46
CA ASN A 148 -23.10 0.93 -14.60
C ASN A 148 -23.63 1.05 -16.05
N ASN A 149 -22.77 0.84 -17.05
CA ASN A 149 -23.19 0.79 -18.46
C ASN A 149 -24.04 -0.45 -18.79
N ASN A 150 -23.71 -1.62 -18.22
CA ASN A 150 -24.48 -2.84 -18.44
C ASN A 150 -25.90 -2.73 -17.84
N ASN A 151 -26.03 -2.18 -16.64
CA ASN A 151 -27.33 -1.98 -15.97
C ASN A 151 -28.23 -1.01 -16.76
N ASN A 152 -27.68 0.09 -17.28
CA ASN A 152 -28.43 1.05 -18.09
C ASN A 152 -28.90 0.46 -19.44
N ASN A 153 -28.13 -0.44 -20.04
CA ASN A 153 -28.51 -1.09 -21.31
C ASN A 153 -29.58 -2.17 -21.12
N SER A 154 -29.60 -2.90 -20.00
CA SER A 154 -30.68 -3.85 -19.70
C SER A 154 -32.03 -3.16 -19.53
N ASP A 155 -32.07 -1.98 -18.90
CA ASP A 155 -33.32 -1.23 -18.68
C ASP A 155 -33.89 -0.67 -20.00
N MET A 156 -33.03 -0.21 -20.92
CA MET A 156 -33.46 0.30 -22.23
C MET A 156 -33.95 -0.78 -23.20
N ASN A 157 -33.40 -2.00 -23.12
CA ASN A 157 -33.82 -3.12 -23.98
C ASN A 157 -35.17 -3.72 -23.54
N SER A 158 -35.50 -3.64 -22.24
CA SER A 158 -36.75 -4.12 -21.65
C SER A 158 -37.97 -3.30 -22.10
N GLN A 159 -37.86 -1.98 -22.21
CA GLN A 159 -39.02 -1.10 -22.47
C GLN A 159 -39.33 -0.82 -23.95
N GLY A 160 -38.38 -1.00 -24.89
CA GLY A 160 -38.56 -0.51 -26.26
C GLY A 160 -38.93 -1.54 -27.34
N LEU A 161 -38.50 -2.80 -27.21
CA LEU A 161 -38.50 -3.73 -28.34
C LEU A 161 -39.57 -4.82 -28.25
N SER A 162 -39.98 -5.24 -27.05
CA SER A 162 -41.08 -6.18 -26.87
C SER A 162 -42.44 -5.54 -27.14
N SER A 163 -42.67 -4.29 -26.71
CA SER A 163 -43.94 -3.59 -26.97
C SER A 163 -44.12 -3.33 -28.47
N ARG A 164 -43.09 -2.80 -29.15
CA ARG A 164 -43.20 -2.42 -30.57
C ARG A 164 -43.39 -3.61 -31.51
N ARG A 165 -42.79 -4.77 -31.19
CA ARG A 165 -43.03 -6.02 -31.93
C ARG A 165 -44.43 -6.56 -31.65
N GLN A 166 -44.85 -6.56 -30.38
CA GLN A 166 -46.19 -7.03 -30.00
C GLN A 166 -47.29 -6.18 -30.64
N ASP A 167 -47.15 -4.86 -30.65
CA ASP A 167 -48.11 -3.92 -31.27
C ASP A 167 -48.26 -4.12 -32.79
N TYR A 168 -47.19 -4.54 -33.47
CA TYR A 168 -47.24 -4.85 -34.90
C TYR A 168 -48.08 -6.12 -35.16
N TYR A 169 -47.87 -7.19 -34.38
CA TYR A 169 -48.65 -8.42 -34.49
C TYR A 169 -50.13 -8.20 -34.12
N LEU A 170 -50.40 -7.38 -33.10
CA LEU A 170 -51.77 -7.00 -32.71
C LEU A 170 -52.50 -6.24 -33.84
N ARG A 171 -51.79 -5.38 -34.58
CA ARG A 171 -52.36 -4.65 -35.71
C ARG A 171 -52.64 -5.54 -36.92
N GLU A 172 -51.77 -6.50 -37.20
CA GLU A 172 -51.95 -7.46 -38.29
C GLU A 172 -53.13 -8.41 -38.04
N MET A 173 -53.29 -8.89 -36.79
CA MET A 173 -54.44 -9.72 -36.39
C MET A 173 -55.78 -8.97 -36.46
N GLY A 174 -55.79 -7.66 -36.19
CA GLY A 174 -56.99 -6.83 -36.33
C GLY A 174 -57.48 -6.65 -37.78
N HIS A 175 -56.59 -6.74 -38.76
CA HIS A 175 -56.94 -6.67 -40.17
C HIS A 175 -57.41 -8.01 -40.74
N LEU A 176 -56.84 -9.13 -40.26
CA LEU A 176 -57.27 -10.47 -40.67
C LEU A 176 -58.69 -10.80 -40.19
N ASN A 177 -59.10 -10.30 -39.03
CA ASN A 177 -60.42 -10.59 -38.45
C ASN A 177 -61.56 -9.71 -39.03
N LYS A 178 -61.26 -8.75 -39.91
CA LYS A 178 -62.25 -7.88 -40.59
C LYS A 178 -62.56 -8.28 -42.03
N ASN A 179 -61.91 -9.33 -42.56
CA ASN A 179 -62.11 -9.83 -43.93
C ASN A 179 -62.74 -11.23 -43.99
N ILE A 180 -63.33 -11.70 -42.90
CA ILE A 180 -64.13 -12.93 -42.87
C ILE A 180 -65.49 -12.60 -42.27
N LEU A 181 -66.36 -12.03 -43.11
CA LEU A 181 -67.84 -12.08 -43.17
C LEU A 181 -68.32 -11.02 -44.17
#